data_AF-A0A7L4IED0-F1
#
_entry.id   AF-A0A7L4IED0-F1
#
_cell.length_a   1.000
_cell.length_b   1.000
_cell.length_c   1.000
_cell.angle_alpha   90.00
_cell.angle_beta   90.00
_cell.angle_gamma   90.00
#
_symmetry.space_group_name_H-M   'P 1'
#
loop_
_entity.id
_entity.type
_entity.pdbx_description
1 polymer ?
#
loop_
_entity_poly.entity_id
_entity_poly.type
_entity_poly.pdbx_seq_one_letter_code
_entity_poly.pdbx_strand_id
1 'polypeptide(L)'
;GGSPGALGLNLLLRRDGRTINLGAKTSVPVEPGDVFRLQTPGGGGFGCPGDGADPEEATEPPAPRSFAERGSLFEYRRAQEAV
;
A
#
# COMPACT_ATOMS: atom_id res chain seq x y z
N GLY A 1 9.84 13.76 -10.95
CA GLY A 1 8.99 13.08 -9.95
C GLY A 1 8.45 11.80 -10.56
N GLY A 2 8.62 10.64 -9.90
CA GLY A 2 8.75 9.32 -10.53
C GLY A 2 7.49 8.76 -11.21
N SER A 3 6.33 8.82 -10.57
CA SER A 3 5.05 8.41 -11.17
C SER A 3 3.86 8.87 -10.31
N PRO A 4 2.65 9.09 -10.88
CA PRO A 4 1.48 9.41 -10.08
C PRO A 4 1.06 8.23 -9.19
N GLY A 5 0.46 8.54 -8.03
CA GLY A 5 -0.13 7.52 -7.17
C GLY A 5 -1.40 6.91 -7.73
N ALA A 6 -1.71 5.68 -7.33
CA ALA A 6 -2.94 5.01 -7.74
C ALA A 6 -4.18 5.69 -7.11
N LEU A 7 -5.25 5.82 -7.89
CA LEU A 7 -6.52 6.36 -7.41
C LEU A 7 -7.24 5.34 -6.51
N GLY A 8 -7.93 5.86 -5.49
CA GLY A 8 -8.87 5.07 -4.70
C GLY A 8 -10.20 4.86 -5.43
N LEU A 9 -10.97 3.86 -4.99
CA LEU A 9 -12.28 3.52 -5.54
C LEU A 9 -13.25 3.11 -4.43
N ASN A 10 -14.46 3.66 -4.49
CA ASN A 10 -15.55 3.35 -3.57
C ASN A 10 -16.63 2.58 -4.33
N LEU A 11 -16.79 1.29 -4.04
CA LEU A 11 -17.68 0.41 -4.80
C LEU A 11 -18.76 -0.18 -3.90
N LEU A 12 -19.98 -0.22 -4.41
CA LEU A 12 -21.08 -0.96 -3.82
C LEU A 12 -21.40 -2.16 -4.72
N LEU A 13 -21.18 -3.35 -4.19
CA LEU A 13 -21.52 -4.61 -4.83
C LEU A 13 -22.93 -4.99 -4.37
N ARG A 14 -23.87 -4.97 -5.30
CA ARG A 14 -25.24 -5.40 -5.04
C ARG A 14 -25.31 -6.92 -4.99
N ARG A 15 -26.24 -7.44 -4.20
CA ARG A 15 -26.50 -8.89 -4.11
C ARG A 15 -26.74 -9.56 -5.48
N ASP A 16 -27.34 -8.83 -6.42
CA ASP A 16 -27.61 -9.32 -7.78
C ASP A 16 -26.37 -9.31 -8.72
N GLY A 17 -25.20 -8.94 -8.20
CA GLY A 17 -23.94 -8.89 -8.93
C GLY A 17 -23.62 -7.53 -9.57
N ARG A 18 -24.53 -6.55 -9.52
CA ARG A 18 -24.23 -5.19 -10.04
C ARG A 18 -23.15 -4.52 -9.19
N THR A 19 -22.25 -3.79 -9.85
CA THR A 19 -21.22 -2.99 -9.19
C THR A 19 -21.45 -1.51 -9.48
N ILE A 20 -21.52 -0.69 -8.44
CA ILE A 20 -21.79 0.75 -8.53
C ILE A 20 -20.61 1.52 -7.95
N ASN A 21 -20.06 2.48 -8.70
CA ASN A 21 -19.07 3.41 -8.16
C ASN A 21 -19.78 4.56 -7.44
N LEU A 22 -19.46 4.73 -6.15
CA LEU A 22 -20.09 5.70 -5.26
C LEU A 22 -19.42 7.08 -5.30
N GLY A 23 -18.23 7.21 -5.91
CA GLY A 23 -17.48 8.46 -5.95
C GLY A 23 -16.98 8.91 -4.57
N ALA A 24 -16.62 10.19 -4.44
CA ALA A 24 -16.00 10.72 -3.22
C ALA A 24 -16.99 10.93 -2.06
N LYS A 25 -18.24 11.29 -2.36
CA LYS A 25 -19.28 11.54 -1.36
C LYS A 25 -20.64 11.21 -1.97
N THR A 26 -21.37 10.30 -1.33
CA THR A 26 -22.73 9.94 -1.74
C THR A 26 -23.48 9.34 -0.57
N SER A 27 -24.81 9.26 -0.69
CA SER A 27 -25.67 8.52 0.21
C SER A 27 -26.59 7.66 -0.65
N VAL A 28 -26.67 6.38 -0.35
CA VAL A 28 -27.45 5.41 -1.11
C VAL A 28 -28.11 4.42 -0.15
N PRO A 29 -29.32 3.93 -0.47
CA PRO A 29 -29.90 2.82 0.26
C PRO A 29 -29.08 1.54 0.02
N VAL A 30 -28.93 0.75 1.08
CA VAL A 30 -28.26 -0.56 1.08
C VAL A 30 -29.21 -1.61 1.61
N GLU A 31 -29.17 -2.79 1.01
CA GLU A 31 -30.03 -3.92 1.38
C GLU A 31 -29.19 -5.06 1.98
N PRO A 32 -29.79 -5.97 2.77
CA PRO A 32 -29.08 -7.14 3.26
C PRO A 32 -28.44 -7.96 2.13
N GLY A 33 -27.15 -8.24 2.27
CA GLY A 33 -26.35 -8.95 1.27
C GLY A 33 -25.57 -8.06 0.30
N ASP A 34 -25.79 -6.74 0.34
CA ASP A 34 -24.90 -5.79 -0.35
C ASP A 34 -23.54 -5.70 0.37
N VAL A 35 -22.49 -5.40 -0.39
CA VAL A 35 -21.11 -5.27 0.13
C VAL A 35 -20.51 -3.94 -0.29
N PHE A 36 -20.06 -3.15 0.68
CA PHE A 36 -19.25 -1.96 0.44
C PHE A 36 -17.77 -2.33 0.36
N ARG A 37 -17.12 -2.01 -0.77
CA ARG A 37 -15.69 -2.22 -1.00
C ARG A 37 -14.97 -0.88 -1.15
N LEU A 38 -14.15 -0.57 -0.14
CA LEU A 38 -13.25 0.58 -0.12
C LEU A 38 -11.87 0.16 -0.64
N GLN A 39 -11.41 0.78 -1.72
CA GLN A 39 -10.03 0.69 -2.19
C GLN A 39 -9.35 2.02 -1.91
N THR A 40 -8.44 2.04 -0.94
CA THR A 40 -7.70 3.24 -0.57
C THR A 40 -6.68 3.60 -1.66
N PRO A 41 -6.44 4.89 -1.95
CA PRO A 41 -5.41 5.32 -2.89
C PRO A 41 -4.01 4.78 -2.55
N GLY A 42 -3.19 4.57 -3.58
CA GLY A 42 -1.78 4.19 -3.44
C GLY A 42 -0.84 5.41 -3.48
N GLY A 43 0.42 5.21 -3.09
CA GLY A 43 1.46 6.23 -3.19
C GLY A 43 2.00 6.41 -4.61
N GLY A 44 2.59 7.57 -4.90
CA GLY A 44 3.32 7.84 -6.15
C GLY A 44 4.82 7.56 -6.05
N GLY A 45 5.50 7.49 -7.19
CA GLY A 45 6.93 7.27 -7.28
C GLY A 45 7.79 8.53 -7.07
N PHE A 46 9.00 8.33 -6.57
CA PHE A 46 10.05 9.36 -6.47
C PHE A 46 11.03 9.25 -7.66
N GLY A 47 11.80 10.29 -7.98
CA GLY A 47 12.80 10.28 -9.09
C GLY A 47 12.29 10.87 -10.40
N CYS A 48 12.99 10.73 -11.52
CA CYS A 48 12.49 11.13 -12.85
C CYS A 48 11.86 9.93 -13.56
N PRO A 49 10.72 10.08 -14.25
CA PRO A 49 10.15 9.00 -15.04
C PRO A 49 11.10 8.69 -16.21
N GLY A 50 11.90 7.62 -16.07
CA GLY A 50 12.93 7.23 -17.05
C GLY A 50 14.32 6.96 -16.46
N ASP A 51 14.61 7.47 -15.25
CA ASP A 51 15.93 7.30 -14.61
C ASP A 51 16.00 6.09 -13.66
N GLY A 52 15.17 5.06 -13.91
CA GLY A 52 15.03 3.93 -13.00
C GLY A 52 14.48 2.65 -13.61
N ALA A 53 14.72 2.41 -14.91
CA ALA A 53 15.09 1.05 -15.25
C ALA A 53 16.56 0.96 -14.86
N ASP A 54 16.86 0.47 -13.67
CA ASP A 54 18.21 -0.01 -13.38
C ASP A 54 18.50 -1.10 -14.43
N PRO A 55 19.42 -0.91 -15.40
CA PRO A 55 19.75 -1.96 -16.35
C PRO A 55 20.65 -3.03 -15.70
N GLU A 56 20.72 -3.12 -14.37
CA GLU A 56 21.81 -3.81 -13.68
C GLU A 56 21.33 -4.52 -12.40
N GLU A 57 20.31 -5.38 -12.54
CA GLU A 57 20.18 -6.55 -11.66
C GLU A 57 20.99 -7.72 -12.25
N ALA A 58 22.27 -7.47 -12.51
CA ALA A 58 23.25 -8.51 -12.79
C ALA A 58 24.61 -8.05 -12.27
N THR A 59 25.30 -8.95 -11.56
CA THR A 59 26.69 -8.83 -11.11
C THR A 59 26.98 -7.94 -9.89
N GLU A 60 26.55 -8.36 -8.69
CA GLU A 60 27.42 -8.44 -7.49
C GLU A 60 26.68 -9.15 -6.33
N PRO A 61 27.32 -10.09 -5.60
CA PRO A 61 26.69 -10.68 -4.42
C PRO A 61 26.52 -9.58 -3.35
N PRO A 62 25.32 -9.42 -2.74
CA PRO A 62 25.11 -8.39 -1.76
C PRO A 62 26.02 -8.62 -0.56
N ALA A 63 26.86 -7.63 -0.25
CA ALA A 63 27.57 -7.58 1.03
C ALA A 63 26.57 -7.80 2.17
N PRO A 64 26.93 -8.50 3.25
CA PRO A 64 26.00 -8.78 4.33
C PRO A 64 25.50 -7.45 4.88
N ARG A 65 24.23 -7.14 4.59
CA ARG A 65 23.54 -5.99 5.19
C ARG A 65 23.47 -6.28 6.69
N SER A 66 24.44 -5.76 7.43
CA SER A 66 24.39 -5.75 8.88
C SER A 66 23.21 -4.87 9.26
N PHE A 67 22.07 -5.49 9.54
CA PHE A 67 20.89 -4.83 10.04
C PHE A 67 21.24 -4.32 11.44
N ALA A 68 21.56 -3.03 11.54
CA ALA A 68 21.74 -2.38 12.83
C ALA A 68 20.35 -2.12 13.39
N GLU A 69 19.86 -3.04 14.23
CA GLU A 69 18.60 -2.83 14.93
C GLU A 69 18.73 -1.59 15.83
N ARG A 70 17.94 -0.55 15.55
CA ARG A 70 17.89 0.69 16.32
C ARG A 70 16.47 1.22 16.37
N GLY A 71 16.18 2.00 17.40
CA GLY A 71 14.89 2.69 17.57
C GLY A 71 14.04 2.09 18.68
N SER A 72 12.89 2.73 18.92
CA SER A 72 12.03 2.46 20.08
C SER A 72 11.53 1.01 20.16
N LEU A 73 11.22 0.39 19.03
CA LEU A 73 10.79 -1.02 18.96
C LEU A 73 11.93 -1.99 19.34
N PHE A 74 13.16 -1.68 18.98
CA PHE A 74 14.33 -2.50 19.31
C PHE A 74 14.67 -2.39 20.80
N GLU A 75 14.70 -1.17 21.34
CA GLU A 75 14.92 -0.93 22.78
C GLU A 75 13.84 -1.61 23.64
N TYR A 76 12.58 -1.57 23.20
CA TYR A 76 11.49 -2.25 23.89
C TYR A 76 11.66 -3.78 23.89
N ARG A 77 11.99 -4.38 22.74
CA ARG A 77 12.20 -5.83 22.63
C ARG A 77 13.38 -6.29 23.50
N ARG A 78 14.49 -5.56 23.47
CA ARG A 78 15.68 -5.85 24.28
C ARG A 78 15.38 -5.79 25.79
N ALA A 79 14.53 -4.87 26.23
CA ALA A 79 14.12 -4.77 27.63
C ALA A 79 13.24 -5.93 28.10
N GLN A 80 12.46 -6.55 27.19
CA GLN A 80 11.63 -7.71 27.52
C GLN A 80 12.41 -9.03 27.57
N GLU A 81 13.48 -9.14 26.77
CA GLU A 81 14.31 -10.35 26.68
C GLU A 81 15.38 -10.45 27.79
N ALA A 82 15.55 -9.41 28.61
CA ALA A 82 16.56 -9.33 29.67
C ALA A 82 16.08 -9.83 31.06
N VAL A 83 15.02 -10.65 31.12
CA VAL A 83 14.48 -11.26 32.35
C VAL A 83 14.81 -12.75 32.40
#